data_AF-A0A9E1M2K3-F1
#
_entry.id   AF-A0A9E1M2K3-F1
#
_cell.length_a   1.000
_cell.length_b   1.000
_cell.length_c   1.000
_cell.angle_alpha   90.00
_cell.angle_beta   90.00
_cell.angle_gamma   90.00
#
_symmetry.space_group_name_H-M   'P 1'
#
loop_
_entity.id
_entity.type
_entity.pdbx_description
1 polymer ?
#
loop_
_entity_poly.entity_id
_entity_poly.type
_entity_poly.pdbx_seq_one_letter_code
_entity_poly.pdbx_strand_id
1 'polypeptide(L)'
;MPVYFMIAGLFCQPVDEIFSRLIAILREPDFLITDYFVVGGVGAAFFNAGTITLILLVFLYCIRMEFDGHTITSCCLLFGFSLFGKNLLNIWAILFGVFLYARCHRVSIRNHLYVGLYGTSLSPIITQVMQIGHLPLAGRLVLSVVVGICIGFVLPPLSAHVRDIHKGYSLYNVGFSAGIIATVVISLFKSFGITVESRLIWDESHNTLFGILLSVFFVGMIVFALAREKTCVLKKYWQILKCSGIGGTDYWKDYGDYAVLFNMGVNGLFATGFVLAVGGDLNGPTIGGIFTIVGFSSTGKHLRNPVVHYL
;
A
#
# COMPACT_ATOMS: atom_id res chain seq x y z
N MET A 1 -7.86 8.90 -7.75
CA MET A 1 -7.73 8.46 -6.34
C MET A 1 -6.96 9.46 -5.48
N PRO A 2 -5.64 9.72 -5.64
CA PRO A 2 -4.90 10.59 -4.70
C PRO A 2 -5.49 12.00 -4.61
N VAL A 3 -5.82 12.60 -5.76
CA VAL A 3 -6.44 13.93 -5.83
C VAL A 3 -7.79 14.00 -5.10
N TYR A 4 -8.62 12.95 -5.20
CA TYR A 4 -9.93 12.92 -4.53
C TYR A 4 -9.78 13.03 -3.01
N PHE A 5 -8.88 12.25 -2.43
CA PHE A 5 -8.64 12.26 -0.98
C PHE A 5 -7.92 13.53 -0.52
N MET A 6 -7.01 14.09 -1.32
CA MET A 6 -6.40 15.39 -1.00
C MET A 6 -7.45 16.51 -0.97
N ILE A 7 -8.38 16.54 -1.94
CA ILE A 7 -9.50 17.50 -1.95
C ILE A 7 -10.38 17.28 -0.72
N ALA A 8 -10.74 16.04 -0.39
CA ALA A 8 -11.49 15.75 0.84
C ALA A 8 -10.74 16.23 2.09
N GLY A 9 -9.42 16.05 2.13
CA GLY A 9 -8.55 16.53 3.21
C GLY A 9 -8.57 18.05 3.40
N LEU A 10 -8.63 18.83 2.31
CA LEU A 10 -8.76 20.30 2.36
C LEU A 10 -10.08 20.75 3.00
N PHE A 11 -11.15 19.96 2.86
CA PHE A 11 -12.42 20.25 3.53
C PHE A 11 -12.43 19.84 5.01
N CYS A 12 -11.56 18.91 5.41
CA CYS A 12 -11.49 18.40 6.78
C CYS A 12 -10.54 19.19 7.68
N GLN A 13 -9.60 19.95 7.11
CA GLN A 13 -8.57 20.64 7.89
C GLN A 13 -8.10 21.94 7.19
N PRO A 14 -7.85 23.03 7.95
CA PRO A 14 -7.28 24.26 7.42
C PRO A 14 -5.89 24.05 6.78
N VAL A 15 -5.60 24.78 5.71
CA VAL A 15 -4.37 24.61 4.90
C VAL A 15 -3.10 24.91 5.70
N ASP A 16 -3.14 25.92 6.57
CA ASP A 16 -2.05 26.31 7.46
C ASP A 16 -1.69 25.19 8.45
N GLU A 17 -2.70 24.53 9.00
CA GLU A 17 -2.47 23.39 9.88
C GLU A 17 -1.88 22.19 9.14
N ILE A 18 -2.36 21.90 7.92
CA ILE A 18 -1.90 20.75 7.11
C ILE A 18 -0.37 20.76 6.96
N PHE A 19 0.24 21.90 6.64
CA PHE A 19 1.70 21.98 6.49
C PHE A 19 2.44 21.69 7.81
N SER A 20 2.00 22.28 8.92
CA SER A 20 2.63 22.05 10.22
C SER A 20 2.50 20.58 10.66
N ARG A 21 1.37 19.96 10.35
CA ARG A 21 1.05 18.57 10.69
C ARG A 21 1.71 17.55 9.78
N LEU A 22 1.98 17.90 8.51
CA LEU A 22 2.85 17.10 7.65
C LEU A 22 4.27 17.00 8.23
N ILE A 23 4.79 18.08 8.81
CA ILE A 23 6.09 18.04 9.50
C ILE A 23 6.01 17.14 10.74
N ALA A 24 4.88 17.14 11.46
CA ALA A 24 4.66 16.22 12.58
C ALA A 24 4.71 14.75 12.11
N ILE A 25 4.02 14.40 11.02
CA ILE A 25 4.07 13.06 10.40
C ILE A 25 5.51 12.64 10.07
N LEU A 26 6.33 13.56 9.52
CA LEU A 26 7.72 13.25 9.17
C LEU A 26 8.64 13.04 10.39
N ARG A 27 8.30 13.64 11.53
CA ARG A 27 9.08 13.54 12.77
C ARG A 27 8.57 12.43 13.69
N GLU A 28 7.32 12.01 13.51
CA GLU A 28 6.72 10.94 14.28
C GLU A 28 7.42 9.62 13.98
N PRO A 29 7.73 8.82 15.00
CA PRO A 29 8.29 7.51 14.78
C PRO A 29 7.21 6.52 14.38
N ASP A 30 7.35 5.94 13.18
CA ASP A 30 6.40 4.98 12.64
C ASP A 30 6.64 3.59 13.24
N PHE A 31 6.26 3.39 14.50
CA PHE A 31 6.32 2.08 15.13
C PHE A 31 5.10 1.25 14.72
N LEU A 32 5.32 0.11 14.06
CA LEU A 32 4.32 -0.91 13.68
C LEU A 32 3.10 -0.36 12.89
N ILE A 33 2.17 0.27 13.62
CA ILE A 33 0.87 0.77 13.18
C ILE A 33 0.70 2.17 13.79
N THR A 34 1.36 3.17 13.19
CA THR A 34 1.19 4.58 13.57
C THR A 34 0.20 5.23 12.61
N ASP A 35 -1.03 5.45 13.08
CA ASP A 35 -2.08 6.07 12.28
C ASP A 35 -1.87 7.58 12.13
N TYR A 36 -1.65 8.03 10.90
CA TYR A 36 -1.42 9.44 10.61
C TYR A 36 -2.65 10.31 10.78
N PHE A 37 -3.85 9.73 10.82
CA PHE A 37 -5.06 10.48 11.18
C PHE A 37 -4.98 11.02 12.61
N VAL A 38 -4.38 10.27 13.54
CA VAL A 38 -4.19 10.72 14.93
C VAL A 38 -3.01 11.68 15.04
N VAL A 39 -1.91 11.40 14.32
CA VAL A 39 -0.67 12.20 14.40
C VAL A 39 -0.83 13.58 13.75
N GLY A 40 -1.29 13.60 12.50
CA GLY A 40 -1.36 14.80 11.66
C GLY A 40 -2.77 15.34 11.47
N GLY A 41 -3.81 14.54 11.71
CA GLY A 41 -5.17 14.86 11.32
C GLY A 41 -5.52 14.35 9.92
N VAL A 42 -6.82 14.36 9.60
CA VAL A 42 -7.38 13.84 8.34
C VAL A 42 -6.77 14.49 7.11
N GLY A 43 -6.62 15.83 7.12
CA GLY A 43 -6.04 16.58 6.01
C GLY A 43 -4.59 16.20 5.76
N ALA A 44 -3.74 16.28 6.78
CA ALA A 44 -2.32 15.97 6.66
C ALA A 44 -2.05 14.52 6.23
N ALA A 45 -2.80 13.55 6.75
CA ALA A 45 -2.68 12.14 6.35
C ALA A 45 -3.01 11.92 4.87
N PHE A 46 -4.11 12.52 4.37
CA PHE A 46 -4.46 12.43 2.95
C PHE A 46 -3.48 13.17 2.04
N PHE A 47 -2.91 14.28 2.49
CA PHE A 47 -1.85 14.96 1.74
C PHE A 47 -0.56 14.16 1.70
N ASN A 48 -0.15 13.52 2.79
CA ASN A 48 1.00 12.62 2.80
C ASN A 48 0.80 11.47 1.81
N ALA A 49 -0.34 10.77 1.91
CA ALA A 49 -0.65 9.66 1.02
C ALA A 49 -0.81 10.07 -0.44
N GLY A 50 -1.49 11.19 -0.70
CA GLY A 50 -1.69 11.74 -2.03
C GLY A 50 -0.38 12.15 -2.69
N THR A 51 0.46 12.92 -1.99
CA THR A 51 1.75 13.41 -2.51
C THR A 51 2.71 12.25 -2.80
N ILE A 52 2.84 11.26 -1.91
CA ILE A 52 3.70 10.09 -2.15
C ILE A 52 3.22 9.32 -3.37
N THR A 53 1.90 9.11 -3.49
CA THR A 53 1.32 8.39 -4.63
C THR A 53 1.53 9.15 -5.94
N LEU A 54 1.37 10.48 -5.94
CA LEU A 54 1.58 11.32 -7.12
C LEU A 54 3.06 11.36 -7.55
N ILE A 55 3.99 11.54 -6.61
CA ILE A 55 5.44 11.52 -6.90
C ILE A 55 5.83 10.19 -7.53
N LEU A 56 5.36 9.08 -6.96
CA LEU A 56 5.67 7.74 -7.49
C LEU A 56 4.98 7.49 -8.83
N LEU A 57 3.76 7.99 -9.06
CA LEU A 57 3.12 7.95 -10.38
C LEU A 57 3.94 8.70 -11.44
N VAL A 58 4.41 9.91 -11.12
CA VAL A 58 5.29 10.69 -12.02
C VAL A 58 6.59 9.92 -12.29
N PHE A 59 7.18 9.33 -11.25
CA PHE A 59 8.38 8.49 -11.39
C PHE A 59 8.15 7.28 -12.31
N LEU A 60 7.03 6.56 -12.14
CA LEU A 60 6.65 5.43 -13.00
C LEU A 60 6.46 5.87 -14.47
N TYR A 61 5.84 7.03 -14.68
CA TYR A 61 5.68 7.63 -16.00
C TYR A 61 7.04 7.99 -16.64
N CYS A 62 7.95 8.61 -15.88
CA CYS A 62 9.30 8.96 -16.35
C CYS A 62 10.11 7.72 -16.76
N ILE A 63 9.96 6.60 -16.06
CA ILE A 63 10.63 5.33 -16.38
C ILE A 63 9.99 4.62 -17.60
N ARG A 64 8.85 5.13 -18.10
CA ARG A 64 8.03 4.51 -19.16
C ARG A 64 7.65 3.08 -18.78
N MET A 65 7.16 2.88 -17.57
CA MET A 65 6.54 1.61 -17.22
C MET A 65 5.29 1.39 -18.07
N GLU A 66 5.08 0.16 -18.52
CA GLU A 66 3.82 -0.24 -19.14
C GLU A 66 2.70 -0.16 -18.12
N PHE A 67 1.56 0.42 -18.52
CA PHE A 67 0.41 0.50 -17.65
C PHE A 67 -0.31 -0.85 -17.64
N ASP A 68 -0.27 -1.51 -16.49
CA ASP A 68 -0.80 -2.85 -16.28
C ASP A 68 -1.54 -2.96 -14.94
N GLY A 69 -2.13 -4.11 -14.67
CA GLY A 69 -2.81 -4.36 -13.39
C GLY A 69 -1.90 -4.11 -12.18
N HIS A 70 -0.60 -4.45 -12.27
CA HIS A 70 0.37 -4.24 -11.18
C HIS A 70 0.63 -2.76 -10.89
N THR A 71 0.58 -1.90 -11.91
CA THR A 71 0.69 -0.45 -11.76
C THR A 71 -0.49 0.10 -10.96
N ILE A 72 -1.71 -0.37 -11.22
CA ILE A 72 -2.92 0.01 -10.46
C ILE A 72 -2.84 -0.49 -9.02
N THR A 73 -2.47 -1.75 -8.82
CA THR A 73 -2.29 -2.34 -7.49
C THR A 73 -1.22 -1.58 -6.70
N SER A 74 -0.10 -1.23 -7.33
CA SER A 74 0.95 -0.40 -6.74
C SER A 74 0.38 0.93 -6.25
N CYS A 75 -0.39 1.65 -7.08
CA CYS A 75 -0.95 2.94 -6.68
C CYS A 75 -1.87 2.82 -5.46
N CYS A 76 -2.73 1.80 -5.40
CA CYS A 76 -3.64 1.59 -4.28
C CYS A 76 -2.87 1.25 -2.99
N LEU A 77 -1.87 0.36 -3.07
CA LEU A 77 -1.00 0.01 -1.93
C LEU A 77 -0.19 1.20 -1.44
N LEU A 78 0.39 1.97 -2.36
CA LEU A 78 1.17 3.16 -2.04
C LEU A 78 0.30 4.17 -1.29
N PHE A 79 -0.90 4.45 -1.79
CA PHE A 79 -1.82 5.37 -1.13
C PHE A 79 -2.24 4.84 0.24
N GLY A 80 -2.74 3.60 0.30
CA GLY A 80 -3.26 2.99 1.51
C GLY A 80 -2.22 2.90 2.63
N PHE A 81 -1.02 2.41 2.34
CA PHE A 81 0.05 2.31 3.33
C PHE A 81 0.65 3.67 3.69
N SER A 82 0.52 4.69 2.85
CA SER A 82 0.94 6.05 3.22
C SER A 82 -0.01 6.76 4.18
N LEU A 83 -1.13 6.12 4.56
CA LEU A 83 -1.97 6.58 5.66
C LEU A 83 -1.45 6.12 7.03
N PHE A 84 -0.53 5.15 7.07
CA PHE A 84 0.07 4.68 8.32
C PHE A 84 1.52 4.23 8.10
N GLY A 85 2.44 4.90 8.79
CA GLY A 85 3.82 4.47 8.87
C GLY A 85 4.69 4.58 7.61
N LYS A 86 4.18 5.21 6.54
CA LYS A 86 4.93 5.48 5.31
C LYS A 86 4.90 6.96 4.96
N ASN A 87 6.07 7.55 4.87
CA ASN A 87 6.26 8.97 4.57
C ASN A 87 7.29 9.19 3.46
N LEU A 88 7.47 10.43 3.04
CA LEU A 88 8.36 10.74 1.92
C LEU A 88 9.84 10.42 2.21
N LEU A 89 10.27 10.35 3.47
CA LEU A 89 11.68 10.10 3.81
C LEU A 89 12.00 8.60 3.85
N ASN A 90 11.08 7.79 4.37
CA ASN A 90 11.35 6.38 4.68
C ASN A 90 11.22 5.43 3.47
N ILE A 91 10.69 5.88 2.32
CA ILE A 91 10.49 5.01 1.15
C ILE A 91 11.75 4.79 0.29
N TRP A 92 12.67 5.76 0.27
CA TRP A 92 13.73 5.80 -0.74
C TRP A 92 14.80 4.74 -0.53
N ALA A 93 15.15 4.43 0.72
CA ALA A 93 16.19 3.45 1.02
C ALA A 93 15.81 2.05 0.50
N ILE A 94 14.55 1.65 0.64
CA ILE A 94 14.04 0.37 0.13
C ILE A 94 14.05 0.36 -1.41
N LEU A 95 13.57 1.43 -2.05
CA LEU A 95 13.60 1.53 -3.51
C LEU A 95 15.02 1.51 -4.06
N PHE A 96 15.96 2.16 -3.37
CA PHE A 96 17.38 2.13 -3.72
C PHE A 96 17.99 0.73 -3.55
N GLY A 97 17.60 -0.02 -2.50
CA GLY A 97 17.99 -1.42 -2.34
C GLY A 97 17.57 -2.30 -3.53
N VAL A 98 16.33 -2.13 -4.01
CA VAL A 98 15.84 -2.84 -5.20
C VAL A 98 16.59 -2.41 -6.47
N PHE A 99 16.88 -1.11 -6.59
CA PHE A 99 17.72 -0.60 -7.68
C PHE A 99 19.11 -1.26 -7.69
N LEU A 100 19.75 -1.37 -6.51
CA LEU A 100 21.04 -2.05 -6.36
C LEU A 100 20.94 -3.53 -6.72
N TYR A 101 19.90 -4.22 -6.27
CA TYR A 101 19.66 -5.61 -6.67
C TYR A 101 19.61 -5.77 -8.20
N ALA A 102 18.81 -4.93 -8.86
CA ALA A 102 18.66 -4.96 -10.31
C ALA A 102 19.99 -4.68 -11.02
N ARG A 103 20.76 -3.71 -10.51
CA ARG A 103 22.08 -3.35 -11.06
C ARG A 103 23.11 -4.46 -10.90
N CYS A 104 23.19 -5.08 -9.72
CA CYS A 104 24.12 -6.17 -9.41
C CYS A 104 23.85 -7.40 -10.27
N HIS A 105 22.57 -7.75 -10.46
CA HIS A 105 22.18 -8.92 -11.26
C HIS A 105 22.02 -8.60 -12.76
N ARG A 106 22.31 -7.36 -13.18
CA ARG A 106 22.19 -6.89 -14.58
C ARG A 106 20.80 -7.16 -15.19
N VAL A 107 19.77 -7.08 -14.36
CA VAL A 107 18.37 -7.22 -14.78
C VAL A 107 17.70 -5.87 -14.91
N SER A 108 16.63 -5.80 -15.71
CA SER A 108 15.85 -4.57 -15.85
C SER A 108 15.19 -4.19 -14.52
N ILE A 109 15.36 -2.92 -14.12
CA ILE A 109 14.68 -2.38 -12.93
C ILE A 109 13.16 -2.40 -13.08
N ARG A 110 12.64 -2.25 -14.31
CA ARG A 110 11.20 -2.24 -14.57
C ARG A 110 10.52 -3.52 -14.07
N ASN A 111 11.21 -4.66 -14.18
CA ASN A 111 10.68 -5.96 -13.78
C ASN A 111 10.60 -6.14 -12.26
N HIS A 112 11.31 -5.32 -11.48
CA HIS A 112 11.40 -5.44 -10.03
C HIS A 112 10.84 -4.20 -9.31
N LEU A 113 10.48 -3.16 -10.06
CA LEU A 113 10.03 -1.90 -9.47
C LEU A 113 8.73 -2.08 -8.68
N TYR A 114 7.76 -2.85 -9.19
CA TYR A 114 6.54 -3.15 -8.43
C TYR A 114 6.84 -3.90 -7.12
N VAL A 115 7.84 -4.80 -7.11
CA VAL A 115 8.29 -5.48 -5.88
C VAL A 115 8.83 -4.47 -4.87
N GLY A 116 9.60 -3.49 -5.34
CA GLY A 116 10.07 -2.39 -4.50
C GLY A 116 8.95 -1.51 -3.97
N LEU A 117 8.00 -1.11 -4.83
CA LEU A 117 6.84 -0.31 -4.43
C LEU A 117 6.00 -1.02 -3.36
N TYR A 118 5.77 -2.32 -3.50
CA TYR A 118 5.07 -3.11 -2.49
C TYR A 118 5.92 -3.25 -1.22
N GLY A 119 7.23 -3.46 -1.39
CA GLY A 119 8.21 -3.59 -0.32
C GLY A 119 8.35 -2.37 0.57
N THR A 120 8.03 -1.17 0.08
CA THR A 120 8.00 0.03 0.92
C THR A 120 6.96 -0.03 2.05
N SER A 121 6.11 -1.06 2.10
CA SER A 121 5.32 -1.39 3.31
C SER A 121 6.20 -1.65 4.55
N LEU A 122 7.47 -2.00 4.35
CA LEU A 122 8.46 -2.18 5.42
C LEU A 122 9.18 -0.88 5.83
N SER A 123 8.79 0.26 5.25
CA SER A 123 9.36 1.56 5.61
C SER A 123 9.19 1.98 7.10
N PRO A 124 8.17 1.52 7.86
CA PRO A 124 8.12 1.72 9.30
C PRO A 124 9.40 1.27 10.03
N ILE A 125 10.03 0.17 9.58
CA ILE A 125 11.27 -0.36 10.16
C ILE A 125 12.40 0.67 10.08
N ILE A 126 12.47 1.47 9.02
CA ILE A 126 13.51 2.50 8.84
C ILE A 126 13.36 3.58 9.91
N THR A 127 12.15 4.05 10.16
CA THR A 127 11.92 5.07 11.20
C THR A 127 12.10 4.49 12.61
N GLN A 128 11.77 3.22 12.81
CA GLN A 128 12.03 2.52 14.06
C GLN A 128 13.54 2.45 14.37
N VAL A 129 14.38 2.19 13.36
CA VAL A 129 15.84 2.21 13.51
C VAL A 129 16.35 3.63 13.83
N MET A 130 15.73 4.68 13.28
CA MET A 130 16.07 6.07 13.58
C MET A 130 15.85 6.44 15.06
N GLN A 131 15.00 5.71 15.78
CA GLN A 131 14.68 5.97 17.19
C GLN A 131 15.52 5.18 18.19
N ILE A 132 16.48 4.39 17.73
CA ILE A 132 17.35 3.61 18.60
C ILE A 132 18.22 4.56 19.46
N GLY A 133 17.79 4.78 20.70
CA GLY A 133 18.25 5.86 21.58
C GLY A 133 19.73 5.83 21.99
N HIS A 134 20.40 4.68 21.88
CA HIS A 134 21.78 4.50 22.34
C HIS A 134 22.85 4.95 21.34
N LEU A 135 22.50 5.21 20.08
CA LEU A 135 23.43 5.67 19.05
C LEU A 135 23.37 7.19 18.85
N PRO A 136 24.45 7.86 18.39
CA PRO A 136 24.38 9.24 17.91
C PRO A 136 23.54 9.34 16.63
N LEU A 137 22.95 10.52 16.37
CA LEU A 137 22.04 10.75 15.23
C LEU A 137 22.63 10.28 13.88
N ALA A 138 23.90 10.57 13.62
CA ALA A 138 24.58 10.13 12.40
C ALA A 138 24.65 8.60 12.29
N GLY A 139 24.92 7.90 13.40
CA GLY A 139 24.92 6.44 13.45
C GLY A 139 23.53 5.85 13.17
N ARG A 140 22.48 6.45 13.74
CA ARG A 140 21.08 6.05 13.49
C ARG A 140 20.68 6.22 12.03
N LEU A 141 21.06 7.36 11.42
CA LEU A 141 20.77 7.64 10.01
C LEU A 141 21.45 6.63 9.09
N VAL A 142 22.75 6.39 9.28
CA VAL A 142 23.49 5.41 8.49
C VAL A 142 22.88 4.02 8.65
N LEU A 143 22.58 3.60 9.89
CA LEU A 143 21.99 2.28 10.15
C LEU A 143 20.61 2.15 9.48
N SER A 144 19.77 3.17 9.54
CA SER A 144 18.43 3.16 8.94
C SER A 144 18.49 3.05 7.42
N VAL A 145 19.41 3.77 6.78
CA VAL A 145 19.65 3.67 5.33
C VAL A 145 20.17 2.29 4.96
N VAL A 146 21.16 1.76 5.70
CA VAL A 146 21.71 0.42 5.46
C VAL A 146 20.63 -0.67 5.60
N VAL A 147 19.84 -0.63 6.67
CA VAL A 147 18.73 -1.58 6.88
C VAL A 147 17.72 -1.48 5.75
N GLY A 148 17.31 -0.26 5.36
CA GLY A 148 16.39 -0.06 4.24
C GLY A 148 16.92 -0.61 2.92
N ILE A 149 18.20 -0.39 2.61
CA ILE A 149 18.87 -0.93 1.43
C ILE A 149 18.90 -2.46 1.47
N CYS A 150 19.27 -3.06 2.61
CA CYS A 150 19.30 -4.51 2.79
C CYS A 150 17.92 -5.13 2.57
N ILE A 151 16.86 -4.54 3.15
CA ILE A 151 15.47 -4.97 2.93
C ILE A 151 15.14 -4.93 1.44
N GLY A 152 15.41 -3.80 0.76
CA GLY A 152 15.15 -3.64 -0.66
C GLY A 152 15.95 -4.61 -1.53
N PHE A 153 17.18 -4.93 -1.15
CA PHE A 153 18.05 -5.84 -1.91
C PHE A 153 17.63 -7.30 -1.80
N VAL A 154 17.18 -7.73 -0.62
CA VAL A 154 16.79 -9.13 -0.33
C VAL A 154 15.36 -9.42 -0.79
N LEU A 155 14.50 -8.40 -0.86
CA LEU A 155 13.08 -8.59 -1.17
C LEU A 155 12.81 -9.23 -2.56
N PRO A 156 13.44 -8.80 -3.67
CA PRO A 156 13.22 -9.42 -4.98
C PRO A 156 13.54 -10.93 -5.04
N PRO A 157 14.74 -11.41 -4.64
CA PRO A 157 15.05 -12.84 -4.72
C PRO A 157 14.18 -13.66 -3.75
N LEU A 158 13.87 -13.11 -2.57
CA LEU A 158 12.96 -13.77 -1.63
C LEU A 158 11.54 -13.91 -2.21
N SER A 159 11.05 -12.85 -2.87
CA SER A 159 9.74 -12.88 -3.54
C SER A 159 9.70 -13.88 -4.68
N ALA A 160 10.80 -14.05 -5.43
CA ALA A 160 10.88 -15.09 -6.45
C ALA A 160 10.78 -16.49 -5.85
N HIS A 161 11.54 -16.75 -4.77
CA HIS A 161 11.55 -18.06 -4.11
C HIS A 161 10.21 -18.41 -3.46
N VAL A 162 9.60 -17.47 -2.72
CA VAL A 162 8.28 -17.65 -2.11
C VAL A 162 7.22 -17.97 -3.16
N ARG A 163 7.26 -17.30 -4.32
CA ARG A 163 6.34 -17.56 -5.42
C ARG A 163 6.41 -19.01 -5.90
N ASP A 164 7.61 -19.58 -5.93
CA ASP A 164 7.84 -20.96 -6.36
C ASP A 164 7.33 -21.98 -5.33
N ILE A 165 7.30 -21.62 -4.04
CA ILE A 165 6.73 -22.43 -2.95
C ILE A 165 5.22 -22.53 -3.12
N HIS A 166 4.53 -21.40 -3.28
CA HIS A 166 3.07 -21.38 -3.40
C HIS A 166 2.58 -21.45 -4.85
N LYS A 167 3.45 -21.73 -5.84
CA LYS A 167 3.14 -21.88 -7.27
C LYS A 167 2.28 -20.76 -7.89
N GLY A 168 2.41 -19.53 -7.40
CA GLY A 168 1.59 -18.40 -7.87
C GLY A 168 0.16 -18.31 -7.31
N TYR A 169 -0.28 -19.21 -6.42
CA TYR A 169 -1.63 -19.16 -5.81
C TYR A 169 -1.85 -17.95 -4.89
N SER A 170 -0.80 -17.39 -4.27
CA SER A 170 -0.90 -16.16 -3.48
C SER A 170 -0.65 -14.92 -4.34
N LEU A 171 -1.67 -14.08 -4.47
CA LEU A 171 -1.53 -12.72 -5.03
C LEU A 171 -0.65 -11.84 -4.13
N TYR A 172 -0.61 -12.13 -2.83
CA TYR A 172 0.11 -11.36 -1.82
C TYR A 172 1.58 -11.77 -1.65
N ASN A 173 2.19 -12.39 -2.67
CA ASN A 173 3.55 -12.92 -2.63
C ASN A 173 4.58 -11.95 -2.04
N VAL A 174 4.68 -10.72 -2.57
CA VAL A 174 5.65 -9.73 -2.08
C VAL A 174 5.34 -9.31 -0.64
N GLY A 175 4.06 -9.21 -0.27
CA GLY A 175 3.65 -8.91 1.10
C GLY A 175 4.03 -10.03 2.07
N PHE A 176 3.90 -11.29 1.66
CA PHE A 176 4.35 -12.44 2.43
C PHE A 176 5.87 -12.46 2.60
N SER A 177 6.64 -12.20 1.53
CA SER A 177 8.09 -12.04 1.60
C SER A 177 8.50 -10.89 2.51
N ALA A 178 7.79 -9.77 2.45
CA ALA A 178 8.00 -8.65 3.35
C ALA A 178 7.73 -9.05 4.82
N GLY A 179 6.68 -9.84 5.10
CA GLY A 179 6.40 -10.39 6.43
C GLY A 179 7.52 -11.30 6.97
N ILE A 180 8.11 -12.14 6.12
CA ILE A 180 9.29 -12.94 6.48
C ILE A 180 10.47 -12.01 6.85
N ILE A 181 10.77 -11.02 6.01
CA ILE A 181 11.85 -10.05 6.28
C ILE A 181 11.60 -9.31 7.60
N ALA A 182 10.38 -8.82 7.82
CA ALA A 182 10.01 -8.13 9.04
C ALA A 182 10.23 -9.00 10.28
N THR A 183 9.82 -10.28 10.21
CA THR A 183 10.01 -11.24 11.30
C THR A 183 11.49 -11.44 11.63
N VAL A 184 12.34 -11.60 10.61
CA VAL A 184 13.80 -11.72 10.78
C VAL A 184 14.39 -10.45 11.39
N VAL A 185 14.07 -9.28 10.85
CA VAL A 185 14.60 -8.00 11.34
C VAL A 185 14.20 -7.74 12.80
N ILE A 186 12.92 -7.94 13.14
CA ILE A 186 12.43 -7.78 14.52
C ILE A 186 13.09 -8.79 15.46
N SER A 187 13.30 -10.03 15.02
CA SER A 187 13.96 -11.06 15.83
C SER A 187 15.42 -10.70 16.11
N LEU A 188 16.14 -10.15 15.11
CA LEU A 188 17.49 -9.64 15.28
C LEU A 188 17.52 -8.47 16.28
N PHE A 189 16.62 -7.50 16.16
CA PHE A 189 16.55 -6.40 17.13
C PHE A 189 16.36 -6.89 18.57
N LYS A 190 15.42 -7.82 18.78
CA LYS A 190 15.21 -8.44 20.10
C LYS A 190 16.47 -9.16 20.61
N SER A 191 17.19 -9.87 19.74
CA SER A 191 18.45 -10.55 20.08
C SER A 191 19.55 -9.59 20.57
N PHE A 192 19.62 -8.38 20.00
CA PHE A 192 20.54 -7.32 20.44
C PHE A 192 20.03 -6.50 21.64
N GLY A 193 18.95 -6.94 22.30
CA GLY A 193 18.37 -6.23 23.46
C GLY A 193 17.62 -4.95 23.11
N ILE A 194 17.27 -4.73 21.83
CA ILE A 194 16.48 -3.59 21.40
C ILE A 194 15.01 -3.90 21.66
N THR A 195 14.39 -3.16 22.58
CA THR A 195 12.97 -3.25 22.87
C THR A 195 12.17 -2.60 21.74
N VAL A 196 11.47 -3.43 20.96
CA VAL A 196 10.48 -2.97 19.99
C VAL A 196 9.19 -2.66 20.75
N GLU A 197 8.96 -1.39 21.08
CA GLU A 197 7.68 -0.97 21.64
C GLU A 197 6.58 -1.07 20.57
N SER A 198 5.49 -1.74 20.93
CA SER A 198 4.28 -1.73 20.13
C SER A 198 3.45 -0.53 20.54
N ARG A 199 3.38 0.51 19.69
CA ARG A 199 2.42 1.60 19.83
C ARG A 199 1.22 1.31 18.93
N LEU A 200 0.05 1.20 19.55
CA LEU A 200 -1.23 1.04 18.87
C LEU A 200 -1.91 2.40 18.89
N ILE A 201 -1.52 3.27 17.95
CA ILE A 201 -2.16 4.56 17.75
C ILE A 201 -3.08 4.38 16.56
N TRP A 202 -4.38 4.26 16.81
CA TRP A 202 -5.41 4.18 15.78
C TRP A 202 -6.49 5.21 16.03
N ASP A 203 -7.08 5.74 14.96
CA ASP A 203 -8.26 6.59 15.06
C ASP A 203 -9.53 5.74 15.26
N GLU A 204 -10.39 6.18 16.18
CA GLU A 204 -11.74 5.63 16.40
C GLU A 204 -12.84 6.68 16.12
N SER A 205 -12.44 7.94 15.90
CA SER A 205 -13.36 9.07 15.95
C SER A 205 -14.00 9.42 14.61
N HIS A 206 -13.36 9.06 13.49
CA HIS A 206 -13.80 9.47 12.15
C HIS A 206 -14.48 8.35 11.33
N ASN A 207 -14.94 7.27 11.97
CA ASN A 207 -15.57 6.14 11.29
C ASN A 207 -16.67 6.55 10.29
N THR A 208 -17.60 7.42 10.71
CA THR A 208 -18.69 7.88 9.86
C THR A 208 -18.17 8.67 8.65
N LEU A 209 -17.20 9.56 8.88
CA LEU A 209 -16.58 10.37 7.81
C LEU A 209 -15.91 9.47 6.77
N PHE A 210 -15.07 8.54 7.20
CA PHE A 210 -14.36 7.63 6.29
C PHE A 210 -15.32 6.66 5.59
N GLY A 211 -16.36 6.18 6.28
CA GLY A 211 -17.40 5.35 5.69
C GLY A 211 -18.10 6.06 4.53
N ILE A 212 -18.45 7.33 4.71
CA ILE A 212 -19.05 8.17 3.64
C ILE A 212 -18.04 8.40 2.52
N LEU A 213 -16.81 8.84 2.82
CA LEU A 213 -15.79 9.16 1.82
C LEU A 213 -15.43 7.96 0.93
N LEU A 214 -15.26 6.78 1.54
CA LEU A 214 -14.99 5.54 0.81
C LEU A 214 -16.19 5.09 0.00
N SER A 215 -17.40 5.15 0.58
CA SER A 215 -18.62 4.77 -0.14
C SER A 215 -18.85 5.64 -1.36
N VAL A 216 -18.70 6.96 -1.23
CA VAL A 216 -18.81 7.91 -2.36
C VAL A 216 -17.76 7.61 -3.41
N PHE A 217 -16.51 7.34 -3.02
CA PHE A 217 -15.43 7.00 -3.93
C PHE A 217 -15.74 5.72 -4.73
N PHE A 218 -16.10 4.64 -4.05
CA PHE A 218 -16.34 3.35 -4.69
C PHE A 218 -17.65 3.29 -5.48
N VAL A 219 -18.73 3.92 -5.00
CA VAL A 219 -19.96 4.11 -5.79
C VAL A 219 -19.66 4.95 -7.03
N GLY A 220 -18.85 6.01 -6.90
CA GLY A 220 -18.40 6.82 -8.03
C GLY A 220 -17.68 6.00 -9.10
N MET A 221 -16.79 5.08 -8.70
CA MET A 221 -16.11 4.15 -9.62
C MET A 221 -17.11 3.24 -10.35
N ILE A 222 -18.09 2.68 -9.63
CA ILE A 222 -19.13 1.81 -10.20
C ILE A 222 -20.00 2.58 -11.19
N VAL A 223 -20.52 3.74 -10.79
CA VAL A 223 -21.39 4.57 -11.62
C VAL A 223 -20.66 5.04 -12.86
N PHE A 224 -19.41 5.48 -12.73
CA PHE A 224 -18.59 5.89 -13.88
C PHE A 224 -18.36 4.74 -14.87
N ALA A 225 -18.04 3.54 -14.39
CA ALA A 225 -17.87 2.38 -15.25
C ALA A 225 -19.18 2.01 -16.00
N LEU A 226 -20.32 2.02 -15.30
CA LEU A 226 -21.62 1.72 -15.90
C LEU A 226 -22.11 2.80 -16.88
N ALA A 227 -21.78 4.06 -16.63
CA ALA A 227 -22.16 5.19 -17.48
C ALA A 227 -21.48 5.17 -18.86
N ARG A 228 -20.34 4.48 -18.98
CA ARG A 228 -19.62 4.34 -20.26
C ARG A 228 -20.23 3.23 -21.12
N GLU A 229 -20.25 1.99 -20.61
CA GLU A 229 -20.76 0.84 -21.38
C GLU A 229 -21.39 -0.24 -20.48
N LYS A 230 -22.59 0.02 -19.95
CA LYS A 230 -23.29 -0.87 -19.00
C LYS A 230 -23.28 -2.36 -19.38
N THR A 231 -23.76 -2.71 -20.57
CA THR A 231 -23.94 -4.12 -20.97
C THR A 231 -22.61 -4.85 -21.13
N CYS A 232 -21.60 -4.17 -21.66
CA CYS A 232 -20.25 -4.71 -21.84
C CYS A 232 -19.56 -4.94 -20.49
N VAL A 233 -19.64 -3.94 -19.60
CA VAL A 233 -19.03 -3.98 -18.26
C VAL A 233 -19.61 -5.12 -17.42
N LEU A 234 -20.94 -5.28 -17.37
CA LEU A 234 -21.56 -6.34 -16.57
C LEU A 234 -21.21 -7.73 -17.09
N LYS A 235 -21.16 -7.92 -18.42
CA LYS A 235 -20.78 -9.20 -19.03
C LYS A 235 -19.33 -9.57 -18.69
N LYS A 236 -18.40 -8.63 -18.84
CA LYS A 236 -16.98 -8.83 -18.51
C LYS A 236 -16.75 -8.99 -17.01
N TYR A 237 -17.47 -8.25 -16.18
CA TYR A 237 -17.46 -8.44 -14.73
C TYR A 237 -17.91 -9.85 -14.34
N TRP A 238 -18.94 -10.40 -14.98
CA TRP A 238 -19.36 -11.76 -14.74
C TRP A 238 -18.32 -12.80 -15.17
N GLN A 239 -17.51 -12.48 -16.20
CA GLN A 239 -16.34 -13.31 -16.56
C GLN A 239 -15.26 -13.23 -15.48
N ILE A 240 -14.95 -12.03 -14.97
CA ILE A 240 -14.04 -11.83 -13.82
C ILE A 240 -14.46 -12.71 -12.63
N LEU A 241 -15.77 -12.75 -12.31
CA LEU A 241 -16.28 -13.57 -11.21
C LEU A 241 -16.15 -15.10 -11.41
N LYS A 242 -15.85 -15.54 -12.63
CA LYS A 242 -15.61 -16.96 -12.95
C LYS A 242 -14.13 -17.31 -13.03
N CYS A 243 -13.25 -16.31 -13.00
CA CYS A 243 -11.82 -16.54 -13.00
C CYS A 243 -11.38 -17.21 -11.70
N SER A 244 -10.31 -17.99 -11.78
CA SER A 244 -9.66 -18.57 -10.58
C SER A 244 -8.91 -17.53 -9.76
N GLY A 245 -8.45 -16.43 -10.38
CA GLY A 245 -7.75 -15.35 -9.69
C GLY A 245 -6.33 -15.72 -9.23
N ILE A 246 -5.66 -16.64 -9.94
CA ILE A 246 -4.28 -17.05 -9.66
C ILE A 246 -3.31 -15.94 -10.08
N GLY A 247 -2.16 -15.84 -9.40
CA GLY A 247 -1.12 -14.86 -9.68
C GLY A 247 -0.60 -14.91 -11.12
N GLY A 248 -0.34 -13.72 -11.67
CA GLY A 248 0.04 -13.52 -13.07
C GLY A 248 -1.12 -13.16 -13.99
N THR A 249 -2.36 -13.10 -13.48
CA THR A 249 -3.51 -12.56 -14.22
C THR A 249 -3.50 -11.03 -14.21
N ASP A 250 -3.77 -10.43 -15.36
CA ASP A 250 -3.86 -8.98 -15.52
C ASP A 250 -5.25 -8.64 -16.03
N TYR A 251 -6.19 -8.41 -15.10
CA TYR A 251 -7.57 -8.13 -15.46
C TYR A 251 -7.72 -6.85 -16.28
N TRP A 252 -6.77 -5.93 -16.16
CA TRP A 252 -6.77 -4.71 -16.98
C TRP A 252 -6.60 -5.05 -18.46
N LYS A 253 -5.65 -5.93 -18.78
CA LYS A 253 -5.43 -6.40 -20.16
C LYS A 253 -6.53 -7.36 -20.62
N ASP A 254 -6.99 -8.25 -19.75
CA ASP A 254 -7.91 -9.34 -20.11
C ASP A 254 -9.38 -8.87 -20.24
N TYR A 255 -9.83 -7.97 -19.36
CA TYR A 255 -11.23 -7.54 -19.27
C TYR A 255 -11.43 -6.06 -19.55
N GLY A 256 -10.37 -5.27 -19.63
CA GLY A 256 -10.43 -3.84 -19.92
C GLY A 256 -10.68 -2.97 -18.70
N ASP A 257 -10.44 -1.68 -18.90
CA ASP A 257 -10.44 -0.61 -17.91
C ASP A 257 -11.73 -0.50 -17.10
N TYR A 258 -12.88 -0.41 -17.75
CA TYR A 258 -14.16 -0.19 -17.07
C TYR A 258 -14.64 -1.40 -16.26
N ALA A 259 -14.38 -2.62 -16.75
CA ALA A 259 -14.73 -3.85 -16.02
C ALA A 259 -13.88 -4.02 -14.76
N VAL A 260 -12.60 -3.69 -14.84
CA VAL A 260 -11.71 -3.65 -13.68
C VAL A 260 -12.13 -2.57 -12.70
N LEU A 261 -12.42 -1.35 -13.19
CA LEU A 261 -12.87 -0.25 -12.33
C LEU A 261 -14.16 -0.60 -11.58
N PHE A 262 -15.10 -1.26 -12.25
CA PHE A 262 -16.32 -1.78 -11.63
C PHE A 262 -15.99 -2.83 -10.55
N ASN A 263 -15.14 -3.81 -10.86
CA ASN A 263 -14.73 -4.84 -9.90
C ASN A 263 -14.04 -4.23 -8.66
N MET A 264 -13.14 -3.27 -8.86
CA MET A 264 -12.47 -2.52 -7.80
C MET A 264 -13.45 -1.79 -6.90
N GLY A 265 -14.43 -1.08 -7.47
CA GLY A 265 -15.47 -0.38 -6.70
C GLY A 265 -16.35 -1.33 -5.90
N VAL A 266 -16.76 -2.46 -6.49
CA VAL A 266 -17.57 -3.47 -5.80
C VAL A 266 -16.81 -4.11 -4.63
N ASN A 267 -15.55 -4.50 -4.84
CA ASN A 267 -14.73 -5.07 -3.75
C ASN A 267 -14.41 -4.01 -2.68
N GLY A 268 -14.25 -2.74 -3.06
CA GLY A 268 -14.06 -1.64 -2.11
C GLY A 268 -15.27 -1.40 -1.21
N LEU A 269 -16.48 -1.41 -1.78
CA LEU A 269 -17.73 -1.32 -0.99
C LEU A 269 -17.89 -2.52 -0.07
N PHE A 270 -17.63 -3.73 -0.58
CA PHE A 270 -17.70 -4.94 0.23
C PHE A 270 -16.71 -4.90 1.39
N ALA A 271 -15.44 -4.56 1.13
CA ALA A 271 -14.41 -4.49 2.17
C ALA A 271 -14.73 -3.42 3.23
N THR A 272 -15.19 -2.24 2.79
CA THR A 272 -15.60 -1.16 3.71
C THR A 272 -16.79 -1.59 4.56
N GLY A 273 -17.83 -2.17 3.93
CA GLY A 273 -19.00 -2.67 4.62
C GLY A 273 -18.67 -3.83 5.57
N PHE A 274 -17.73 -4.71 5.21
CA PHE A 274 -17.28 -5.81 6.05
C PHE A 274 -16.60 -5.31 7.33
N VAL A 275 -15.68 -4.34 7.23
CA VAL A 275 -15.02 -3.74 8.41
C VAL A 275 -16.07 -3.14 9.36
N LEU A 276 -17.01 -2.35 8.82
CA LEU A 276 -18.07 -1.74 9.62
C LEU A 276 -19.04 -2.77 10.23
N ALA A 277 -19.39 -3.83 9.50
CA ALA A 277 -20.31 -4.86 9.96
C ALA A 277 -19.74 -5.71 11.11
N VAL A 278 -18.42 -5.89 11.15
CA VAL A 278 -17.73 -6.58 12.24
C VAL A 278 -17.47 -5.64 13.44
N GLY A 279 -17.83 -4.35 13.32
CA GLY A 279 -17.60 -3.34 14.35
C GLY A 279 -16.15 -2.86 14.42
N GLY A 280 -15.39 -2.99 13.32
CA GLY A 280 -14.04 -2.47 13.23
C GLY A 280 -13.99 -0.99 12.84
N ASP A 281 -12.96 -0.29 13.30
CA ASP A 281 -12.75 1.12 13.00
C ASP A 281 -12.10 1.34 11.63
N LEU A 282 -12.57 2.38 10.94
CA LEU A 282 -11.94 2.91 9.75
C LEU A 282 -10.84 3.88 10.19
N ASN A 283 -9.60 3.46 9.97
CA ASN A 283 -8.38 4.17 10.33
C ASN A 283 -7.32 3.95 9.25
N GLY A 284 -6.15 4.58 9.34
CA GLY A 284 -5.11 4.46 8.31
C GLY A 284 -4.80 3.00 7.94
N PRO A 285 -4.56 2.11 8.92
CA PRO A 285 -4.34 0.68 8.71
C PRO A 285 -5.49 -0.06 8.02
N THR A 286 -6.73 0.09 8.49
CA THR A 286 -7.88 -0.62 7.90
C THR A 286 -8.22 -0.09 6.51
N ILE A 287 -8.12 1.22 6.29
CA ILE A 287 -8.25 1.84 4.96
C ILE A 287 -7.14 1.33 4.03
N GLY A 288 -5.91 1.18 4.52
CA GLY A 288 -4.85 0.54 3.75
C GLY A 288 -5.13 -0.92 3.39
N GLY A 289 -5.76 -1.68 4.29
CA GLY A 289 -6.28 -3.02 4.00
C GLY A 289 -7.37 -3.03 2.91
N ILE A 290 -8.31 -2.08 2.97
CA ILE A 290 -9.34 -1.89 1.94
C ILE A 290 -8.69 -1.58 0.58
N PHE A 291 -7.76 -0.62 0.53
CA PHE A 291 -7.04 -0.30 -0.71
C PHE A 291 -6.15 -1.43 -1.21
N THR A 292 -5.69 -2.30 -0.32
CA THR A 292 -4.99 -3.53 -0.70
C THR A 292 -5.95 -4.46 -1.45
N ILE A 293 -7.16 -4.71 -0.94
CA ILE A 293 -8.17 -5.53 -1.64
C ILE A 293 -8.56 -4.90 -2.99
N VAL A 294 -8.80 -3.59 -3.00
CA VAL A 294 -9.16 -2.83 -4.20
C VAL A 294 -8.03 -2.86 -5.22
N GLY A 295 -6.78 -2.67 -4.79
CA GLY A 295 -5.61 -2.75 -5.65
C GLY A 295 -5.52 -4.10 -6.34
N PHE A 296 -5.49 -5.19 -5.58
CA PHE A 296 -5.42 -6.54 -6.16
C PHE A 296 -6.64 -6.94 -7.00
N SER A 297 -7.71 -6.13 -7.00
CA SER A 297 -8.87 -6.34 -7.88
C SER A 297 -8.57 -6.06 -9.35
N SER A 298 -7.40 -5.47 -9.68
CA SER A 298 -6.88 -5.39 -11.05
C SER A 298 -5.99 -6.57 -11.45
N THR A 299 -5.54 -7.39 -10.50
CA THR A 299 -4.56 -8.47 -10.73
C THR A 299 -5.01 -9.85 -10.20
N GLY A 300 -6.33 -10.08 -10.08
CA GLY A 300 -6.85 -11.40 -9.73
C GLY A 300 -7.92 -11.45 -8.63
N LYS A 301 -8.13 -10.38 -7.83
CA LYS A 301 -9.19 -10.40 -6.80
C LYS A 301 -10.56 -10.04 -7.34
N HIS A 302 -11.56 -10.73 -6.83
CA HIS A 302 -12.98 -10.45 -7.07
C HIS A 302 -13.83 -10.99 -5.91
N LEU A 303 -15.11 -10.60 -5.86
CA LEU A 303 -16.04 -10.92 -4.78
C LEU A 303 -16.21 -12.41 -4.45
N ARG A 304 -15.91 -13.32 -5.38
CA ARG A 304 -16.04 -14.77 -5.17
C ARG A 304 -14.73 -15.42 -4.69
N ASN A 305 -13.63 -14.68 -4.69
CA ASN A 305 -12.35 -15.06 -4.08
C ASN A 305 -11.84 -13.95 -3.12
N PRO A 306 -12.65 -13.49 -2.13
CA PRO A 306 -12.22 -12.44 -1.21
C PRO A 306 -11.19 -12.96 -0.20
N VAL A 307 -11.30 -14.24 0.17
CA VAL A 307 -10.44 -14.98 1.08
C VAL A 307 -9.61 -15.95 0.26
N VAL A 308 -8.30 -15.97 0.48
CA VAL A 308 -7.34 -16.89 -0.16
C VAL A 308 -7.94 -18.30 -0.19
N HIS A 309 -8.27 -18.80 -1.38
CA HIS A 309 -8.56 -20.21 -1.57
C HIS A 309 -7.29 -21.02 -1.21
N TYR A 310 -7.22 -21.47 0.03
CA TYR A 310 -6.51 -22.70 0.34
C TYR A 310 -7.44 -23.85 -0.06
N LEU A 311 -6.88 -24.77 -0.86
CA LEU A 311 -7.42 -26.10 -1.10
C LEU A 311 -7.70 -26.82 0.23
#